data_AF-A0A258CD12-F1
#
_entry.id   AF-A0A258CD12-F1
#
_cell.length_a   1.000
_cell.length_b   1.000
_cell.length_c   1.000
_cell.angle_alpha   90.00
_cell.angle_beta   90.00
_cell.angle_gamma   90.00
#
_symmetry.space_group_name_H-M   'P 1'
#
loop_
_entity.id
_entity.type
_entity.pdbx_description
1 polymer ?
#
loop_
_entity_poly.entity_id
_entity_poly.type
_entity_poly.pdbx_seq_one_letter_code
_entity_poly.pdbx_strand_id
1 'polypeptide(L)'
;NLWQIFDVGFAAFGDVGRSWGGRSAEDLAALNGKAGIDDEILFGLGVGIRLLSSHSSRGTMIHLDLTRPISDNPDLGSWQWRVTAKRRF
;
A
#
# COMPACT_ATOMS: atom_id res chain seq x y z
N ASN A 1 -11.33 -13.62 31.88
CA ASN A 1 -10.03 -13.49 31.20
C ASN A 1 -9.85 -12.01 30.85
N LEU A 2 -9.13 -11.24 31.67
CA LEU A 2 -9.10 -9.75 31.61
C LEU A 2 -8.00 -9.21 30.66
N TRP A 3 -7.15 -10.08 30.13
CA TRP A 3 -5.87 -9.70 29.54
C TRP A 3 -5.82 -9.72 28.01
N GLN A 4 -6.88 -10.19 27.35
CA GLN A 4 -6.89 -10.32 25.90
C GLN A 4 -7.70 -9.17 25.28
N ILE A 5 -7.03 -8.04 25.06
CA ILE A 5 -7.62 -6.81 24.52
C ILE A 5 -7.67 -6.84 22.98
N PHE A 6 -6.76 -7.60 22.37
CA PHE A 6 -6.67 -7.77 20.93
C PHE A 6 -6.43 -9.23 20.53
N ASP A 7 -7.10 -9.66 19.46
CA ASP A 7 -6.68 -10.79 18.67
C ASP A 7 -5.71 -10.31 17.58
N VAL A 8 -4.59 -11.00 17.44
CA VAL A 8 -3.48 -10.58 16.57
C VAL A 8 -3.37 -11.53 15.38
N GLY A 9 -3.29 -10.96 14.17
CA GLY A 9 -3.02 -11.69 12.94
C GLY A 9 -1.87 -11.06 12.16
N PHE A 10 -1.18 -11.88 11.37
CA PHE A 10 -0.09 -11.44 10.48
C PHE A 10 -0.48 -11.63 9.01
N ALA A 11 0.14 -10.86 8.12
CA ALA A 11 0.00 -11.00 6.68
C ALA A 11 1.31 -10.74 5.95
N ALA A 12 1.46 -11.40 4.80
CA ALA A 12 2.27 -10.92 3.70
C ALA A 12 1.34 -10.66 2.50
N PHE A 13 1.67 -9.69 1.67
CA PHE A 13 0.92 -9.35 0.47
C PHE A 13 1.86 -8.86 -0.64
N GLY A 14 1.40 -9.01 -1.88
CA GLY A 14 2.03 -8.43 -3.05
C GLY A 14 0.97 -7.72 -3.88
N ASP A 15 1.34 -6.57 -4.45
CA ASP A 15 0.47 -5.74 -5.26
C ASP A 15 1.12 -5.40 -6.60
N VAL A 16 0.27 -5.21 -7.60
CA VAL A 16 0.65 -4.82 -8.96
C VAL A 16 -0.30 -3.74 -9.43
N GLY A 17 0.24 -2.67 -10.01
CA GLY A 17 -0.53 -1.52 -10.47
C GLY A 17 0.12 -0.82 -11.65
N ARG A 18 -0.66 0.01 -12.34
CA ARG A 18 -0.18 0.91 -13.37
C ARG A 18 -0.86 2.26 -13.17
N SER A 19 -0.11 3.34 -13.25
CA SER A 19 -0.67 4.69 -13.39
C SER A 19 -0.91 5.00 -14.86
N TRP A 20 -1.95 5.77 -15.16
CA TRP A 20 -2.12 6.39 -16.47
C TRP A 20 -2.49 7.84 -16.28
N GLY A 21 -1.85 8.72 -17.04
CA GLY A 21 -2.08 10.16 -17.02
C GLY A 21 -1.82 10.72 -18.40
N GLY A 22 -2.70 11.60 -18.88
CA GLY A 22 -2.49 12.30 -20.14
C GLY A 22 -1.28 13.21 -20.00
N ARG A 23 -0.17 12.84 -20.65
CA ARG A 23 1.05 13.65 -20.67
C ARG A 23 0.78 14.96 -21.40
N SER A 24 1.28 16.07 -20.87
CA SER A 24 1.28 17.32 -21.63
C SER A 24 2.16 17.15 -22.88
N ALA A 25 1.96 17.99 -23.89
CA ALA A 25 2.81 17.98 -25.09
C ALA A 25 4.29 18.24 -24.72
N GLU A 26 4.52 18.94 -23.62
CA GLU A 26 5.83 19.28 -23.05
C GLU A 26 6.53 18.04 -22.48
N ASP A 27 5.80 17.19 -21.74
CA ASP A 27 6.32 15.94 -21.17
C ASP A 27 6.70 14.93 -22.26
N LEU A 28 5.90 14.83 -23.33
CA LEU A 28 6.18 13.95 -24.46
C LEU A 28 7.41 14.38 -25.26
N ALA A 29 7.64 15.69 -25.38
CA ALA A 29 8.84 16.24 -26.03
C ALA A 29 10.11 15.95 -25.20
N ALA A 30 10.03 16.09 -23.87
CA ALA A 30 11.15 15.78 -22.97
C ALA A 30 11.55 14.28 -22.99
N LEU A 31 10.58 13.39 -23.21
CA LEU A 31 10.78 11.94 -23.30
C LEU A 31 11.13 11.45 -24.72
N ASN A 32 11.29 12.33 -25.71
CA ASN A 32 11.50 11.96 -27.13
C ASN A 32 10.43 10.97 -27.65
N GLY A 33 9.17 11.13 -27.24
CA GLY A 33 8.08 10.24 -27.64
C GLY A 33 8.16 8.81 -27.08
N LYS A 34 9.04 8.53 -26.10
CA LYS A 34 9.07 7.25 -25.41
C LYS A 34 7.97 7.18 -24.35
N ALA A 35 7.46 5.97 -24.10
CA ALA A 35 6.65 5.70 -22.92
C ALA A 35 7.49 6.07 -21.68
N GLY A 36 7.01 7.04 -20.91
CA GLY A 36 7.65 7.44 -19.66
C GLY A 36 7.49 6.36 -18.59
N ILE A 37 8.28 6.50 -17.52
CA ILE A 37 8.35 5.57 -16.39
C ILE A 37 6.96 5.33 -15.76
N ASP A 38 6.05 6.29 -15.88
CA ASP A 38 4.67 6.24 -15.38
C ASP A 38 3.74 5.27 -16.12
N ASP A 39 4.11 4.76 -17.31
CA ASP A 39 3.33 3.74 -18.07
C ASP A 39 3.75 2.29 -17.72
N GLU A 40 4.73 2.13 -16.84
CA GLU A 40 5.24 0.82 -16.47
C GLU A 40 4.29 0.10 -15.49
N ILE A 41 4.38 -1.23 -15.47
CA ILE A 41 3.75 -2.02 -14.42
C ILE A 41 4.60 -1.89 -13.16
N LEU A 42 4.00 -1.39 -12.09
CA LEU A 42 4.61 -1.21 -10.79
C LEU A 42 4.28 -2.41 -9.91
N PHE A 43 5.28 -2.90 -9.17
CA PHE A 43 5.15 -4.04 -8.27
C PHE A 43 5.56 -3.66 -6.86
N GLY A 44 4.81 -4.15 -5.87
CA GLY A 44 5.07 -3.95 -4.45
C GLY A 44 4.96 -5.24 -3.65
N LEU A 45 5.76 -5.36 -2.58
CA LEU A 45 5.60 -6.38 -1.55
C LEU A 45 5.44 -5.72 -0.19
N GLY A 46 4.67 -6.33 0.69
CA GLY A 46 4.53 -5.85 2.05
C GLY A 46 4.14 -6.92 3.06
N VAL A 47 4.27 -6.54 4.32
CA VAL A 47 3.88 -7.33 5.48
C VAL A 47 3.02 -6.49 6.40
N GLY A 48 2.13 -7.13 7.14
CA GLY A 48 1.17 -6.42 7.98
C GLY A 48 0.82 -7.14 9.27
N ILE A 49 0.48 -6.36 10.28
CA ILE A 49 -0.09 -6.80 11.55
C ILE A 49 -1.53 -6.30 11.61
N ARG A 50 -2.43 -7.18 12.04
CA ARG A 50 -3.86 -6.93 12.19
C ARG A 50 -4.25 -7.13 13.64
N LEU A 51 -4.86 -6.11 14.25
CA LEU A 51 -5.32 -6.14 15.63
C LEU A 51 -6.84 -6.00 15.63
N LEU A 52 -7.53 -7.05 16.04
CA LEU A 52 -8.98 -7.04 16.23
C LEU A 52 -9.28 -6.80 17.71
N SER A 53 -10.03 -5.74 18.02
CA SER A 53 -10.44 -5.48 19.39
C SER A 53 -11.49 -6.51 19.84
N SER A 54 -11.14 -7.31 20.84
CA SER A 54 -12.01 -8.33 21.44
C SER A 54 -13.11 -7.74 22.34
N HIS A 55 -12.94 -6.49 22.78
CA HIS A 55 -13.78 -5.85 23.80
C HIS A 55 -14.59 -4.65 23.28
N SER A 56 -14.41 -4.28 22.00
CA SER A 56 -15.25 -3.29 21.32
C SER A 56 -16.52 -3.97 20.84
N SER A 57 -17.69 -3.52 21.32
CA SER A 57 -19.00 -4.03 20.88
C SER A 57 -19.28 -3.91 19.37
N ARG A 58 -18.38 -3.25 18.62
CA ARG A 58 -18.48 -3.03 17.17
C ARG A 58 -17.27 -3.53 16.36
N GLY A 59 -16.40 -4.35 16.95
CA GLY A 59 -15.34 -5.07 16.22
C GLY A 59 -14.39 -4.16 15.42
N THR A 60 -13.71 -3.23 16.11
CA THR A 60 -12.72 -2.34 15.48
C THR A 60 -11.48 -3.15 15.05
N MET A 61 -11.05 -2.97 13.81
CA MET A 61 -9.90 -3.63 13.20
C MET A 61 -8.82 -2.60 12.87
N ILE A 62 -7.61 -2.79 13.40
CA ILE A 62 -6.44 -1.94 13.13
C ILE A 62 -5.48 -2.72 12.22
N HIS A 63 -5.01 -2.10 11.15
CA HIS A 63 -3.97 -2.60 10.26
C HIS A 63 -2.71 -1.74 10.40
N LEU A 64 -1.57 -2.39 10.51
CA LEU A 64 -0.23 -1.81 10.52
C LEU A 64 0.56 -2.49 9.41
N ASP A 65 0.82 -1.78 8.32
CA ASP A 65 1.44 -2.35 7.13
C ASP A 65 2.78 -1.66 6.80
N LEU A 66 3.77 -2.45 6.37
CA LEU A 66 5.04 -2.00 5.83
C LEU A 66 5.21 -2.56 4.42
N THR A 67 5.43 -1.68 3.44
CA THR A 67 5.49 -2.02 2.01
C THR A 67 6.75 -1.46 1.37
N ARG A 68 7.31 -2.18 0.40
CA ARG A 68 8.43 -1.75 -0.44
C ARG A 68 8.10 -2.01 -1.92
N PRO A 69 8.27 -1.01 -2.79
CA PRO A 69 8.22 -1.21 -4.23
C PRO A 69 9.45 -2.00 -4.73
N ILE A 70 9.23 -2.85 -5.72
CA ILE A 70 10.27 -3.69 -6.36
C ILE A 70 10.51 -3.26 -7.81
N SER A 71 9.54 -2.59 -8.45
CA SER A 71 9.73 -2.04 -9.80
C SER A 71 10.84 -0.99 -9.83
N ASP A 72 11.61 -0.98 -10.93
CA ASP A 72 12.74 -0.09 -11.16
C ASP A 72 12.26 1.29 -11.64
N ASN A 73 11.55 1.98 -10.75
CA ASN A 73 11.02 3.31 -11.00
C ASN A 73 11.65 4.28 -9.99
N PRO A 74 12.49 5.25 -10.43
CA PRO A 74 13.18 6.20 -9.56
C PRO A 74 12.23 7.15 -8.81
N ASP A 75 10.98 7.28 -9.25
CA ASP A 75 9.95 8.10 -8.60
C ASP A 75 9.22 7.35 -7.46
N LEU A 76 9.48 6.05 -7.29
CA LEU A 76 8.93 5.27 -6.18
C LEU A 76 9.79 5.39 -4.92
N GLY A 77 9.16 5.79 -3.81
CA GLY A 77 9.80 5.85 -2.49
C GLY A 77 10.17 4.47 -1.94
N SER A 78 11.27 4.38 -1.19
CA SER A 78 11.88 3.11 -0.77
C SER A 78 11.03 2.24 0.18
N TRP A 79 10.42 2.84 1.20
CA TRP A 79 9.59 2.14 2.19
C TRP A 79 8.37 2.98 2.53
N GLN A 80 7.21 2.35 2.59
CA GLN A 80 5.95 2.95 3.02
C GLN A 80 5.43 2.26 4.27
N TRP A 81 5.04 3.05 5.26
CA TRP A 81 4.32 2.59 6.45
C TRP A 81 2.88 3.10 6.39
N ARG A 82 1.92 2.25 6.77
CA ARG A 82 0.49 2.58 6.76
C ARG A 82 -0.18 2.10 8.04
N VAL A 83 -1.02 2.97 8.60
CA VAL A 83 -1.90 2.66 9.73
C VAL A 83 -3.34 2.90 9.31
N THR A 84 -4.23 1.94 9.53
CA THR A 84 -5.66 2.08 9.21
C THR A 84 -6.51 1.49 10.32
N ALA A 85 -7.50 2.23 10.80
CA ALA A 85 -8.51 1.73 11.74
C ALA A 85 -9.88 1.71 11.05
N LYS A 86 -10.53 0.54 11.02
CA LYS A 86 -11.87 0.37 10.45
C LYS A 86 -12.86 -0.08 11.52
N ARG A 87 -14.05 0.50 11.50
CA ARG A 87 -15.20 0.06 12.31
C ARG A 87 -16.16 -0.70 11.39
N ARG A 88 -16.60 -1.90 11.77
CA ARG A 88 -17.68 -2.60 11.05
C ARG A 88 -19.02 -1.93 11.42
N PHE A 89 -19.87 -1.72 10.42
CA PHE A 89 -21.19 -1.09 10.57
C PHE A 89 -22.21 -2.09 11.11
#